data_AF-A0A179GP26-F1
#
_entry.id   AF-A0A179GP26-F1
#
_cell.length_a   1.000
_cell.length_b   1.000
_cell.length_c   1.000
_cell.angle_alpha   90.00
_cell.angle_beta   90.00
_cell.angle_gamma   90.00
#
_symmetry.space_group_name_H-M   'P 1'
#
loop_
_entity.id
_entity.type
_entity.pdbx_description
1 polymer ?
#
loop_
_entity_poly.entity_id
_entity_poly.type
_entity_poly.pdbx_seq_one_letter_code
_entity_poly.pdbx_strand_id
1 'polypeptide(L)'
;MNNKSAAENSAATGSQAVDETQLKEAMQRLKLLHIKSRLLRDTIPRMIEPLVQKQPSPDAMFSSFVKAATDAQTEVKEFADLMRDEESKKALAMADKSREENPFGIKPWAHKDHPDWFDMDKN
;
A
#
# COMPACT_ATOMS: atom_id res chain seq x y z
N MET A 1 -15.07 48.08 -17.19
CA MET A 1 -15.13 46.67 -17.60
C MET A 1 -13.91 45.92 -17.07
N ASN A 2 -13.85 45.52 -15.79
CA ASN A 2 -12.67 44.83 -15.20
C ASN A 2 -13.00 43.65 -14.27
N ASN A 3 -14.26 43.20 -14.19
CA ASN A 3 -14.66 42.22 -13.17
C ASN A 3 -14.53 40.73 -13.59
N LYS A 4 -14.14 40.47 -14.84
CA LYS A 4 -14.04 39.09 -15.38
C LYS A 4 -12.73 38.40 -14.96
N SER A 5 -11.64 39.16 -14.91
CA SER A 5 -10.29 38.66 -14.60
C SER A 5 -10.11 38.25 -13.12
N ALA A 6 -10.82 38.91 -12.20
CA ALA A 6 -10.74 38.58 -10.77
C ALA A 6 -11.50 37.30 -10.40
N ALA A 7 -12.62 37.03 -11.08
CA ALA A 7 -13.40 35.81 -10.91
C ALA A 7 -12.68 34.59 -11.49
N GLU A 8 -12.03 34.74 -12.66
CA GLU A 8 -11.25 33.67 -13.30
C GLU A 8 -10.00 33.30 -12.48
N ASN A 9 -9.27 34.29 -11.92
CA ASN A 9 -8.13 34.00 -11.04
C ASN A 9 -8.55 33.37 -9.70
N SER A 10 -9.69 33.76 -9.13
CA SER A 10 -10.18 33.18 -7.88
C SER A 10 -10.66 31.74 -8.07
N ALA A 11 -11.30 31.44 -9.21
CA ALA A 11 -11.69 30.09 -9.58
C ALA A 11 -10.46 29.19 -9.84
N ALA A 12 -9.44 29.70 -10.54
CA ALA A 12 -8.21 28.96 -10.82
C ALA A 12 -7.40 28.63 -9.55
N THR A 13 -7.35 29.58 -8.61
CA THR A 13 -6.68 29.37 -7.30
C THR A 13 -7.45 28.36 -6.45
N GLY A 14 -8.79 28.42 -6.48
CA GLY A 14 -9.66 27.46 -5.82
C GLY A 14 -9.53 26.03 -6.38
N SER A 15 -9.45 25.87 -7.70
CA SER A 15 -9.21 24.55 -8.32
C SER A 15 -7.84 23.99 -7.96
N GLN A 16 -6.77 24.79 -7.96
CA GLN A 16 -5.44 24.31 -7.57
C GLN A 16 -5.39 23.83 -6.11
N ALA A 17 -6.05 24.52 -5.18
CA ALA A 17 -6.08 24.12 -3.78
C ALA A 17 -6.88 22.81 -3.56
N VAL A 18 -7.96 22.62 -4.33
CA VAL A 18 -8.74 21.37 -4.34
C VAL A 18 -7.91 20.22 -4.90
N ASP A 19 -7.19 20.45 -5.99
CA ASP A 19 -6.31 19.46 -6.62
C ASP A 19 -5.15 19.07 -5.70
N GLU A 20 -4.54 20.02 -4.98
CA GLU A 20 -3.47 19.75 -4.02
C GLU A 20 -3.97 18.90 -2.83
N THR A 21 -5.19 19.16 -2.37
CA THR A 21 -5.81 18.39 -1.28
C THR A 21 -6.06 16.94 -1.71
N GLN A 22 -6.67 16.75 -2.88
CA GLN A 22 -6.90 15.42 -3.45
C GLN A 22 -5.59 14.65 -3.67
N LEU A 23 -4.54 15.33 -4.13
CA LEU A 23 -3.22 14.73 -4.29
C LEU A 23 -2.65 14.28 -2.95
N LYS A 24 -2.75 15.08 -1.89
CA LYS A 24 -2.29 14.70 -0.54
C LYS A 24 -3.02 13.47 -0.02
N GLU A 25 -4.33 13.40 -0.19
CA GLU A 25 -5.14 12.24 0.20
C GLU A 25 -4.73 10.98 -0.59
N ALA A 26 -4.57 11.11 -1.91
CA ALA A 26 -4.08 10.02 -2.75
C ALA A 26 -2.68 9.53 -2.33
N MET A 27 -1.76 10.44 -1.98
CA MET A 27 -0.43 10.07 -1.48
C MET A 27 -0.50 9.34 -0.13
N GLN A 28 -1.35 9.79 0.79
CA GLN A 28 -1.57 9.10 2.07
C GLN A 28 -2.13 7.69 1.84
N ARG A 29 -3.07 7.56 0.90
CA ARG A 29 -3.67 6.29 0.50
C ARG A 29 -2.63 5.31 -0.06
N LEU A 30 -1.81 5.76 -1.00
CA LEU A 30 -0.74 4.96 -1.59
C LEU A 30 0.33 4.56 -0.56
N LYS A 31 0.64 5.45 0.40
CA LYS A 31 1.55 5.13 1.52
C LYS A 31 0.98 4.02 2.40
N LEU A 32 -0.31 4.07 2.74
CA LEU A 32 -0.96 3.03 3.52
C LEU A 32 -0.92 1.67 2.80
N LEU A 33 -1.25 1.64 1.51
CA LEU A 33 -1.16 0.44 0.66
C LEU A 33 0.26 -0.13 0.64
N HIS A 34 1.27 0.72 0.47
CA HIS A 34 2.67 0.29 0.47
C HIS A 34 3.09 -0.35 1.80
N ILE A 35 2.72 0.27 2.93
CA ILE A 35 3.01 -0.27 4.27
C ILE A 35 2.34 -1.63 4.45
N LYS A 36 1.04 -1.74 4.18
CA LYS A 36 0.30 -3.00 4.32
C LYS A 36 0.84 -4.09 3.39
N SER A 37 1.19 -3.76 2.15
CA SER A 37 1.83 -4.69 1.20
C SER A 37 3.16 -5.22 1.72
N ARG A 38 3.98 -4.38 2.36
CA ARG A 38 5.25 -4.82 2.95
C ARG A 38 5.03 -5.76 4.13
N LEU A 39 4.05 -5.48 4.99
CA LEU A 39 3.73 -6.34 6.14
C LEU A 39 3.29 -7.76 5.74
N LEU A 40 2.73 -7.92 4.53
CA LEU A 40 2.37 -9.24 3.99
C LEU A 40 3.57 -10.14 3.71
N ARG A 41 4.79 -9.59 3.59
CA ARG A 41 6.01 -10.40 3.39
C ARG A 41 6.29 -11.29 4.60
N ASP A 42 5.93 -10.82 5.79
CA ASP A 42 6.16 -11.53 7.05
C ASP A 42 5.02 -12.51 7.38
N THR A 43 3.96 -12.57 6.57
CA THR A 43 2.77 -13.39 6.86
C THR A 43 3.10 -14.89 6.89
N ILE A 44 3.85 -15.40 5.90
CA ILE A 44 4.25 -16.81 5.88
C ILE A 44 5.20 -17.14 7.05
N PRO A 45 6.31 -16.38 7.27
CA PRO A 45 7.17 -16.58 8.42
C PRO A 45 6.41 -16.60 9.75
N ARG A 46 5.51 -15.62 10.00
CA ARG A 46 4.72 -15.57 11.24
C ARG A 46 3.74 -16.73 11.38
N MET A 47 3.17 -17.22 10.28
CA MET A 47 2.25 -18.35 10.30
C MET A 47 2.94 -19.67 10.70
N ILE A 48 4.20 -19.86 10.28
CA ILE A 48 4.96 -21.09 10.57
C ILE A 48 5.80 -21.00 11.86
N GLU A 49 6.00 -19.81 12.42
CA GLU A 49 6.74 -19.57 13.67
C GLU A 49 6.36 -20.55 14.81
N PRO A 50 5.06 -20.85 15.06
CA PRO A 50 4.70 -21.77 16.12
C PRO A 50 5.20 -23.21 15.92
N LEU A 51 5.48 -23.61 14.67
CA LEU A 51 5.94 -24.95 14.29
C LEU A 51 7.46 -25.13 14.44
N VAL A 52 8.22 -24.02 14.39
CA VAL A 52 9.69 -24.05 14.51
C VAL A 52 10.15 -23.85 15.96
N GLN A 53 9.30 -23.32 16.83
CA GLN A 53 9.60 -23.12 18.25
C GLN A 53 9.33 -24.37 19.10
N LYS A 54 10.10 -24.53 20.18
CA LYS A 54 9.78 -25.53 21.22
C LYS A 54 8.53 -25.13 21.97
N GLN A 55 7.45 -25.86 21.74
CA GLN A 55 6.17 -25.67 22.43
C GLN A 55 6.05 -26.58 23.66
N PRO A 56 5.31 -26.16 24.69
CA PRO A 56 5.14 -26.95 25.92
C PRO A 56 4.30 -28.23 25.71
N SER A 57 3.45 -28.24 24.68
CA SER A 57 2.64 -29.42 24.29
C SER A 57 2.20 -29.36 22.82
N PRO A 58 1.79 -30.50 22.22
CA PRO A 58 1.19 -30.51 20.88
C PRO A 58 -0.08 -29.64 20.76
N ASP A 59 -0.93 -29.62 21.79
CA ASP A 59 -2.15 -28.80 21.78
C ASP A 59 -1.84 -27.29 21.79
N ALA A 60 -0.82 -26.88 22.54
CA ALA A 60 -0.35 -25.50 22.56
C ALA A 60 0.23 -25.08 21.19
N MET A 61 0.96 -25.99 20.54
CA MET A 61 1.47 -25.78 19.18
C MET A 61 0.33 -25.60 18.18
N PHE A 62 -0.63 -26.53 18.16
CA PHE A 62 -1.78 -26.48 17.25
C PHE A 62 -2.60 -25.20 17.45
N SER A 63 -2.91 -24.85 18.70
CA SER A 63 -3.66 -23.64 19.03
C SER A 63 -2.94 -22.37 18.56
N SER A 64 -1.62 -22.31 18.76
CA SER A 64 -0.79 -21.17 18.32
C SER A 64 -0.72 -21.06 16.79
N PHE A 65 -0.60 -22.20 16.10
CA PHE A 65 -0.61 -22.26 14.64
C PHE A 65 -1.97 -21.82 14.05
N VAL A 66 -3.09 -22.33 14.58
CA VAL A 66 -4.44 -21.96 14.12
C VAL A 66 -4.68 -20.46 14.32
N LYS A 67 -4.23 -19.90 15.44
CA LYS A 67 -4.26 -18.46 15.68
C LYS A 67 -3.46 -17.70 14.61
N ALA A 68 -2.21 -18.08 14.38
CA ALA A 68 -1.35 -17.43 13.41
C ALA A 68 -1.91 -17.51 11.97
N ALA A 69 -2.51 -18.65 11.60
CA ALA A 69 -3.19 -18.82 10.32
C ALA A 69 -4.45 -17.93 10.18
N THR A 70 -5.21 -17.77 11.26
CA THR A 70 -6.39 -16.91 11.29
C THR A 70 -6.00 -15.43 11.18
N ASP A 71 -4.95 -15.02 11.90
CA ASP A 71 -4.40 -13.67 11.84
C ASP A 71 -3.87 -13.37 10.42
N ALA A 72 -3.13 -14.31 9.82
CA ALA A 72 -2.66 -14.23 8.43
C ALA A 72 -3.81 -14.07 7.42
N GLN A 73 -4.87 -14.86 7.55
CA GLN A 73 -6.05 -14.75 6.70
C GLN A 73 -6.71 -13.37 6.82
N THR A 74 -6.77 -12.83 8.05
CA THR A 74 -7.35 -11.51 8.33
C THR A 74 -6.53 -10.41 7.66
N GLU A 75 -5.20 -10.43 7.79
CA GLU A 75 -4.32 -9.44 7.17
C GLU A 75 -4.38 -9.45 5.64
N VAL A 76 -4.41 -10.64 5.03
CA VAL A 76 -4.55 -10.78 3.58
C VAL A 76 -5.90 -10.23 3.12
N LYS A 77 -6.97 -10.52 3.87
CA LYS A 77 -8.30 -9.99 3.57
C LYS A 77 -8.34 -8.48 3.71
N GLU A 78 -7.84 -7.92 4.81
CA GLU A 78 -7.75 -6.47 5.02
C GLU A 78 -7.03 -5.77 3.88
N PHE A 79 -5.88 -6.30 3.44
CA PHE A 79 -5.14 -5.72 2.33
C PHE A 79 -5.91 -5.84 1.00
N ALA A 80 -6.54 -6.98 0.75
CA ALA A 80 -7.31 -7.20 -0.47
C ALA A 80 -8.54 -6.27 -0.54
N ASP A 81 -9.20 -6.05 0.60
CA ASP A 81 -10.33 -5.12 0.71
C ASP A 81 -9.85 -3.68 0.54
N LEU A 82 -8.74 -3.31 1.18
CA LEU A 82 -8.09 -2.00 1.04
C LEU A 82 -7.70 -1.71 -0.41
N MET A 83 -7.18 -2.70 -1.15
CA MET A 83 -6.84 -2.57 -2.57
C MET A 83 -8.07 -2.41 -3.46
N ARG A 84 -9.21 -2.99 -3.09
CA ARG A 84 -10.44 -3.01 -3.90
C ARG A 84 -11.37 -1.85 -3.64
N ASP A 85 -11.12 -1.05 -2.60
CA ASP A 85 -11.98 0.07 -2.31
C ASP A 85 -11.79 1.23 -3.30
N GLU A 86 -12.81 2.09 -3.35
CA GLU A 86 -12.89 3.12 -4.38
C GLU A 86 -11.83 4.21 -4.21
N GLU A 87 -11.40 4.50 -2.98
CA GLU A 87 -10.33 5.46 -2.71
C GLU A 87 -8.98 4.96 -3.25
N SER A 88 -8.63 3.70 -2.98
CA SER A 88 -7.40 3.11 -3.50
C SER A 88 -7.40 3.04 -5.03
N LYS A 89 -8.52 2.64 -5.64
CA LYS A 89 -8.65 2.62 -7.11
C LYS A 89 -8.46 4.01 -7.71
N LYS A 90 -9.07 5.04 -7.13
CA LYS A 90 -8.92 6.44 -7.59
C LYS A 90 -7.47 6.91 -7.46
N ALA A 91 -6.82 6.63 -6.33
CA ALA A 91 -5.43 7.01 -6.11
C ALA A 91 -4.47 6.33 -7.11
N LEU A 92 -4.69 5.03 -7.38
CA LEU A 92 -3.91 4.29 -8.38
C LEU A 92 -4.15 4.81 -9.80
N ALA A 93 -5.41 5.07 -10.18
CA ALA A 93 -5.75 5.64 -11.47
C ALA A 93 -5.16 7.05 -11.67
N MET A 94 -5.15 7.87 -10.63
CA MET A 94 -4.49 9.19 -10.64
C MET A 94 -2.98 9.04 -10.88
N ALA A 95 -2.33 8.07 -10.22
CA ALA A 95 -0.91 7.79 -10.41
C ALA A 95 -0.60 7.28 -11.83
N ASP A 96 -1.42 6.38 -12.37
CA ASP A 96 -1.26 5.88 -13.74
C ASP A 96 -1.43 7.01 -14.77
N LYS A 97 -2.47 7.85 -14.63
CA LYS A 97 -2.68 9.02 -15.49
C LYS A 97 -1.49 9.99 -15.43
N SER A 98 -1.00 10.30 -14.23
CA SER A 98 0.17 11.17 -14.06
C SER A 98 1.42 10.61 -14.75
N ARG A 99 1.63 9.29 -14.68
CA ARG A 99 2.75 8.61 -15.36
C ARG A 99 2.63 8.68 -16.89
N GLU A 100 1.43 8.60 -17.44
CA GLU A 100 1.15 8.73 -18.87
C GLU A 100 1.36 10.16 -19.38
N GLU A 101 0.88 11.15 -18.63
CA GLU A 101 0.95 12.57 -19.01
C GLU A 101 2.38 13.13 -18.90
N ASN A 102 3.16 12.67 -17.92
CA ASN A 102 4.54 13.09 -17.74
C ASN A 102 5.45 11.90 -17.40
N PRO A 103 5.84 11.10 -18.41
CA PRO A 103 6.77 10.01 -18.19
C PRO A 103 8.15 10.61 -17.95
N PHE A 104 8.49 10.85 -16.68
CA PHE A 104 9.79 11.35 -16.21
C PHE A 104 10.99 10.41 -16.54
N GLY A 105 10.83 9.44 -17.45
CA GLY A 105 11.79 8.39 -17.72
C GLY A 105 11.99 7.43 -16.54
N ILE A 106 11.13 7.49 -15.52
CA ILE A 106 11.19 6.62 -14.36
C ILE A 106 10.83 5.21 -14.81
N LYS A 107 11.84 4.33 -14.84
CA LYS A 107 11.61 2.91 -15.12
C LYS A 107 10.74 2.32 -14.01
N PRO A 108 9.69 1.53 -14.34
CA PRO A 108 8.98 0.75 -13.34
C PRO A 108 9.99 -0.07 -12.55
N TRP A 109 9.93 0.03 -11.22
CA TRP A 109 10.82 -0.71 -10.34
C TRP A 109 10.59 -2.20 -10.56
N ALA A 110 11.61 -2.92 -11.04
CA ALA A 110 11.56 -4.38 -11.02
C ALA A 110 11.87 -4.82 -9.60
N HIS A 111 11.16 -5.85 -9.12
CA HIS A 111 11.47 -6.46 -7.82
C HIS A 111 12.95 -6.84 -7.72
N LYS A 112 13.60 -7.20 -8.84
CA LYS A 112 15.02 -7.55 -8.93
C LYS A 112 16.01 -6.38 -8.76
N ASP A 113 15.52 -5.15 -8.83
CA ASP A 113 16.35 -3.95 -8.77
C ASP A 113 16.65 -3.50 -7.33
N HIS A 114 16.00 -4.11 -6.32
CA HIS A 114 16.28 -3.82 -4.92
C HIS A 114 17.38 -4.73 -4.40
N PRO A 115 18.44 -4.21 -3.76
CA PRO A 115 19.59 -5.02 -3.32
C PRO A 115 19.17 -6.28 -2.55
N ASP A 116 18.22 -6.13 -1.63
CA ASP A 116 17.81 -7.21 -0.72
C ASP A 116 16.59 -8.01 -1.25
N TRP A 117 16.26 -7.95 -2.55
CA TRP A 117 15.03 -8.57 -3.06
C TRP A 117 15.01 -10.11 -2.99
N PHE A 118 16.20 -10.70 -2.98
CA PHE A 118 16.44 -12.14 -2.87
C PHE A 118 17.38 -12.47 -1.72
N ASP A 119 17.52 -11.60 -0.72
CA ASP A 119 18.24 -11.97 0.50
C ASP A 119 17.42 -13.02 1.25
N MET A 120 17.68 -14.27 0.87
CA MET A 120 17.52 -15.41 1.74
C MET A 120 18.62 -15.27 2.79
N ASP A 121 18.40 -14.47 3.82
CA ASP A 121 19.22 -14.49 5.02
C ASP A 121 19.21 -15.94 5.53
N LYS A 122 20.27 -16.67 5.13
CA LYS A 122 20.72 -17.88 5.78
C LYS A 122 21.39 -17.42 7.05
N ASN A 123 20.69 -17.56 8.17
CA ASN A 123 21.26 -17.95 9.47
C ASN A 123 20.17 -18.52 10.36
#